data_AF-A0A7K0ZSA8-F1
#
_entry.id   AF-A0A7K0ZSA8-F1
#
_cell.length_a   1.000
_cell.length_b   1.000
_cell.length_c   1.000
_cell.angle_alpha   90.00
_cell.angle_beta   90.00
_cell.angle_gamma   90.00
#
_symmetry.space_group_name_H-M   'P 1'
#
loop_
_entity.id
_entity.type
_entity.pdbx_description
1 polymer ?
#
loop_
_entity_poly.entity_id
_entity_poly.type
_entity_poly.pdbx_seq_one_letter_code
_entity_poly.pdbx_strand_id
1 'polypeptide(L)'
;DSDLPLDLHADENMRADSSDLEHLADVVMRDSVKHQLNASHCVALSTRPESDIDRIASKVAAAGITITALPQTNLFLQQRGISTEPARAITPVQRLRHNGVVVAAGADNLQDPFNLVGRGDPLEIASLLMVSTHVTALQATQMITSDAHLAVHGEASSLSINQPANFVATPAANIRESIAMGPPDRIVVYGGVVLDNQIRNRK
;
A
#
# COMPACT_ATOMS: atom_id res chain seq x y z
N ASP A 1 -0.56 19.87 -18.19
CA ASP A 1 -0.97 19.94 -19.61
C ASP A 1 -1.62 18.66 -20.15
N SER A 2 -1.26 17.45 -19.71
CA SER A 2 -1.96 16.21 -20.14
C SER A 2 -3.03 15.68 -19.16
N ASP A 3 -3.16 16.28 -17.96
CA ASP A 3 -4.08 15.88 -16.88
C ASP A 3 -4.09 14.38 -16.54
N LEU A 4 -2.96 13.71 -16.79
CA LEU A 4 -2.79 12.30 -16.51
C LEU A 4 -2.47 12.06 -15.03
N PRO A 5 -3.00 10.97 -14.43
CA PRO A 5 -2.52 10.49 -13.15
C PRO A 5 -1.01 10.25 -13.17
N LEU A 6 -0.36 10.50 -12.04
CA LEU A 6 1.08 10.31 -11.89
C LEU A 6 1.37 9.49 -10.63
N ASP A 7 2.19 8.46 -10.78
CA ASP A 7 2.76 7.68 -9.68
C ASP A 7 4.27 7.87 -9.70
N LEU A 8 4.82 8.46 -8.65
CA LEU A 8 6.24 8.72 -8.53
C LEU A 8 6.92 7.71 -7.60
N HIS A 9 8.01 7.15 -8.08
CA HIS A 9 8.98 6.43 -7.25
C HIS A 9 9.70 7.44 -6.35
N ALA A 10 9.21 7.65 -5.13
CA ALA A 10 9.64 8.75 -4.28
C ALA A 10 10.40 8.24 -3.06
N ASP A 11 11.58 8.82 -2.81
CA ASP A 11 12.33 8.60 -1.57
C ASP A 11 12.55 7.11 -1.21
N GLU A 12 12.74 6.22 -2.19
CA GLU A 12 13.06 4.80 -1.95
C GLU A 12 14.52 4.62 -1.56
N ASN A 13 14.87 5.11 -0.38
CA ASN A 13 16.20 5.00 0.20
C ASN A 13 16.13 5.32 1.70
N MET A 14 17.29 5.26 2.38
CA MET A 14 17.42 5.51 3.82
C MET A 14 18.18 6.81 4.15
N ARG A 15 18.22 7.76 3.21
CA ARG A 15 18.92 9.04 3.43
C ARG A 15 17.99 10.04 4.10
N ALA A 16 18.42 10.54 5.26
CA ALA A 16 17.65 11.51 6.04
C ALA A 16 17.57 12.91 5.41
N ASP A 17 18.10 13.15 4.21
CA ASP A 17 17.98 14.39 3.46
C ASP A 17 17.03 14.28 2.26
N SER A 18 16.56 13.07 1.92
CA SER A 18 15.60 12.86 0.82
C SER A 18 14.26 13.52 1.13
N SER A 19 13.71 14.22 0.15
CA SER A 19 12.58 15.14 0.32
C SER A 19 11.66 15.17 -0.90
N ASP A 20 11.70 14.15 -1.76
CA ASP A 20 10.92 14.09 -3.00
C ASP A 20 9.42 14.18 -2.69
N LEU A 21 8.95 13.46 -1.66
CA LEU A 21 7.56 13.47 -1.22
C LEU A 21 7.11 14.85 -0.73
N GLU A 22 7.93 15.51 0.08
CA GLU A 22 7.59 16.84 0.60
C GLU A 22 7.61 17.90 -0.51
N HIS A 23 8.59 17.81 -1.41
CA HIS A 23 8.69 18.68 -2.57
C HIS A 23 7.52 18.48 -3.53
N LEU A 24 7.09 17.24 -3.76
CA LEU A 24 5.89 16.93 -4.53
C LEU A 24 4.66 17.63 -3.94
N ALA A 25 4.46 17.54 -2.62
CA ALA A 25 3.36 18.25 -1.95
C ALA A 25 3.44 19.77 -2.14
N ASP A 26 4.64 20.38 -2.06
CA ASP A 26 4.82 21.82 -2.36
C ASP A 26 4.41 22.18 -3.79
N VAL A 27 4.85 21.39 -4.77
CA VAL A 27 4.53 21.60 -6.19
C VAL A 27 3.02 21.53 -6.40
N VAL A 28 2.37 20.51 -5.85
CA VAL A 28 0.92 20.31 -5.97
C VAL A 28 0.14 21.47 -5.39
N MET A 29 0.51 21.92 -4.19
CA MET A 29 -0.16 23.02 -3.51
C MET A 29 0.08 24.35 -4.22
N ARG A 30 1.32 24.63 -4.66
CA ARG A 30 1.68 25.86 -5.36
C ARG A 30 0.99 25.97 -6.72
N ASP A 31 1.03 24.90 -7.51
CA ASP A 31 0.55 24.90 -8.89
C ASP A 31 -0.92 24.46 -8.98
N SER A 32 -1.56 24.18 -7.83
CA SER A 32 -2.96 23.75 -7.73
C SER A 32 -3.29 22.55 -8.62
N VAL A 33 -2.37 21.57 -8.67
CA VAL A 33 -2.52 20.36 -9.48
C VAL A 33 -3.81 19.62 -9.08
N LYS A 34 -4.61 19.22 -10.07
CA LYS A 34 -5.95 18.64 -9.86
C LYS A 34 -6.08 17.17 -10.23
N HIS A 35 -5.12 16.63 -10.99
CA HIS A 35 -5.14 15.22 -11.34
C HIS A 35 -4.58 14.37 -10.20
N GLN A 36 -4.87 13.07 -10.25
CA GLN A 36 -4.47 12.12 -9.22
C GLN A 36 -2.95 11.99 -9.13
N LEU A 37 -2.45 11.90 -7.89
CA LEU A 37 -1.04 11.77 -7.59
C LEU A 37 -0.83 10.70 -6.51
N ASN A 38 0.05 9.75 -6.82
CA ASN A 38 0.54 8.75 -5.91
C ASN A 38 2.06 8.88 -5.74
N ALA A 39 2.54 8.64 -4.52
CA ALA A 39 3.96 8.50 -4.23
C ALA A 39 4.22 7.10 -3.67
N SER A 40 4.97 6.29 -4.40
CA SER A 40 5.33 4.93 -4.01
C SER A 40 6.61 4.91 -3.19
N HIS A 41 6.74 3.90 -2.32
CA HIS A 41 7.87 3.67 -1.39
C HIS A 41 7.91 4.62 -0.20
N CYS A 42 8.31 5.87 -0.42
CA CYS A 42 8.48 6.90 0.61
C CYS A 42 9.25 6.42 1.86
N VAL A 43 10.26 5.58 1.66
CA VAL A 43 11.00 4.89 2.75
C VAL A 43 11.76 5.91 3.60
N ALA A 44 12.41 6.89 2.97
CA ALA A 44 13.26 7.84 3.68
C ALA A 44 12.51 8.64 4.75
N LEU A 45 11.18 8.78 4.63
CA LEU A 45 10.35 9.41 5.65
C LEU A 45 10.50 8.72 7.02
N SER A 46 10.74 7.41 7.07
CA SER A 46 10.95 6.67 8.32
C SER A 46 12.25 7.02 9.05
N THR A 47 13.14 7.79 8.42
CA THR A 47 14.41 8.25 9.02
C THR A 47 14.29 9.61 9.70
N ARG A 48 13.14 10.28 9.56
CA ARG A 48 12.90 11.62 10.07
C ARG A 48 12.45 11.59 11.53
N PRO A 49 12.67 12.68 12.30
CA PRO A 49 12.00 12.87 13.58
C PRO A 49 10.48 12.79 13.44
N GLU A 50 9.79 12.33 14.48
CA GLU A 50 8.33 12.14 14.46
C GLU A 50 7.56 13.42 14.13
N SER A 51 8.02 14.57 14.62
CA SER A 51 7.45 15.88 14.31
C SER A 51 7.51 16.21 12.82
N ASP A 52 8.60 15.84 12.15
CA ASP A 52 8.76 16.06 10.72
C ASP A 52 7.89 15.10 9.92
N ILE A 53 7.79 13.84 10.37
CA ILE A 53 6.86 12.86 9.78
C ILE A 53 5.43 13.39 9.82
N ASP A 54 4.95 13.84 10.97
CA ASP A 54 3.56 14.31 11.13
C ASP A 54 3.30 15.56 10.30
N ARG A 55 4.27 16.50 10.26
CA ARG A 55 4.19 17.72 9.45
C ARG A 55 4.13 17.41 7.96
N ILE A 56 5.00 16.52 7.47
CA ILE A 56 5.03 16.10 6.06
C ILE A 56 3.74 15.33 5.73
N ALA A 57 3.30 14.41 6.60
CA ALA A 57 2.07 13.64 6.41
C ALA A 57 0.85 14.56 6.29
N SER A 58 0.72 15.55 7.17
CA SER A 58 -0.35 16.56 7.10
C SER A 58 -0.33 17.34 5.79
N LYS A 59 0.87 17.70 5.31
CA LYS A 59 1.06 18.42 4.05
C LYS A 59 0.67 17.56 2.83
N VAL A 60 1.09 16.29 2.83
CA VAL A 60 0.74 15.29 1.80
C VAL A 60 -0.77 15.07 1.75
N ALA A 61 -1.41 14.95 2.92
CA ALA A 61 -2.87 14.84 3.02
C ALA A 61 -3.58 16.09 2.47
N ALA A 62 -3.10 17.30 2.82
CA ALA A 62 -3.64 18.55 2.31
C ALA A 62 -3.46 18.71 0.79
N ALA A 63 -2.37 18.16 0.23
CA ALA A 63 -2.11 18.11 -1.20
C ALA A 63 -2.96 17.04 -1.93
N GLY A 64 -3.66 16.16 -1.22
CA GLY A 64 -4.46 15.09 -1.82
C GLY A 64 -3.62 13.99 -2.47
N ILE A 65 -2.36 13.84 -2.06
CA ILE A 65 -1.45 12.80 -2.57
C ILE A 65 -1.72 11.49 -1.82
N THR A 66 -1.85 10.39 -2.55
CA THR A 66 -1.88 9.04 -1.97
C THR A 66 -0.47 8.47 -1.84
N ILE A 67 -0.27 7.51 -0.94
CA ILE A 67 1.01 6.80 -0.79
C ILE A 67 0.80 5.31 -1.00
N THR A 68 1.72 4.65 -1.71
CA THR A 68 1.75 3.18 -1.81
C THR A 68 2.93 2.62 -1.02
N ALA A 69 2.63 1.90 0.07
CA ALA A 69 3.62 1.18 0.86
C ALA A 69 3.92 -0.19 0.23
N LEU A 70 5.20 -0.55 0.10
CA LEU A 70 5.65 -1.73 -0.63
C LEU A 70 6.50 -2.64 0.28
N PRO A 71 5.92 -3.18 1.36
CA PRO A 71 6.68 -3.81 2.43
C PRO A 71 7.50 -5.01 1.96
N GLN A 72 7.02 -5.80 0.99
CA GLN A 72 7.74 -6.98 0.52
C GLN A 72 9.07 -6.60 -0.15
N THR A 73 9.05 -5.64 -1.07
CA THR A 73 10.26 -5.15 -1.72
C THR A 73 11.11 -4.32 -0.77
N ASN A 74 10.53 -3.42 0.03
CA ASN A 74 11.33 -2.56 0.90
C ASN A 74 12.08 -3.38 1.98
N LEU A 75 11.43 -4.37 2.61
CA LEU A 75 12.09 -5.28 3.56
C LEU A 75 13.21 -6.09 2.92
N PHE A 76 13.10 -6.39 1.62
CA PHE A 76 14.10 -7.15 0.90
C PHE A 76 15.26 -6.29 0.41
N LEU A 77 15.01 -5.09 -0.12
CA LEU A 77 16.03 -4.22 -0.73
C LEU A 77 16.77 -3.36 0.29
N GLN A 78 16.05 -2.79 1.25
CA GLN A 78 16.59 -1.77 2.13
C GLN A 78 17.41 -2.41 3.25
N GLN A 79 18.40 -1.66 3.75
CA GLN A 79 19.28 -2.08 4.86
C GLN A 79 20.05 -3.40 4.60
N ARG A 80 20.15 -3.85 3.34
CA ARG A 80 21.04 -4.95 2.96
C ARG A 80 22.49 -4.65 3.36
N GLY A 81 23.13 -5.64 3.97
CA GLY A 81 24.53 -5.51 4.42
C GLY A 81 24.71 -4.71 5.71
N ILE A 82 23.63 -4.20 6.31
CA ILE A 82 23.65 -3.61 7.65
C ILE A 82 23.41 -4.70 8.69
N SER A 83 24.40 -4.95 9.54
CA SER A 83 24.36 -6.05 10.52
C SER A 83 23.88 -5.62 11.91
N THR A 84 24.02 -4.33 12.24
CA THR A 84 23.73 -3.80 13.57
C THR A 84 22.55 -2.85 13.50
N GLU A 85 21.51 -3.14 14.27
CA GLU A 85 20.27 -2.35 14.34
C GLU A 85 19.66 -1.99 12.96
N PRO A 86 19.51 -2.96 12.03
CA PRO A 86 18.92 -2.67 10.73
C PRO A 86 17.48 -2.17 10.90
N ALA A 87 17.18 -1.02 10.32
CA ALA A 87 15.81 -0.50 10.32
C ALA A 87 14.90 -1.42 9.50
N ARG A 88 13.60 -1.45 9.82
CA ARG A 88 12.59 -2.12 8.96
C ARG A 88 12.51 -1.47 7.58
N ALA A 89 12.85 -0.18 7.49
CA ALA A 89 12.92 0.58 6.25
C ALA A 89 11.63 0.54 5.43
N ILE A 90 10.51 0.85 6.09
CA ILE A 90 9.19 1.01 5.49
C ILE A 90 8.67 2.38 5.89
N THR A 91 7.98 3.07 4.97
CA THR A 91 7.33 4.35 5.26
C THR A 91 6.45 4.29 6.52
N PRO A 92 6.33 5.38 7.32
CA PRO A 92 5.62 5.36 8.61
C PRO A 92 4.08 5.33 8.43
N VAL A 93 3.56 4.18 7.99
CA VAL A 93 2.16 3.93 7.61
C VAL A 93 1.16 4.45 8.65
N GLN A 94 1.36 4.16 9.94
CA GLN A 94 0.40 4.57 10.97
C GLN A 94 0.31 6.09 11.10
N ARG A 95 1.45 6.80 11.08
CA ARG A 95 1.48 8.26 11.19
C ARG A 95 0.90 8.92 9.94
N LEU A 96 1.22 8.40 8.75
CA LEU A 96 0.61 8.83 7.49
C LEU A 96 -0.92 8.74 7.56
N ARG A 97 -1.45 7.56 7.91
CA ARG A 97 -2.91 7.35 8.02
C ARG A 97 -3.55 8.19 9.12
N HIS A 98 -2.88 8.35 10.27
CA HIS A 98 -3.38 9.19 11.36
C HIS A 98 -3.55 10.66 10.95
N ASN A 99 -2.66 11.15 10.08
CA ASN A 99 -2.72 12.51 9.52
C ASN A 99 -3.63 12.61 8.28
N GLY A 100 -4.40 11.57 7.96
CA GLY A 100 -5.40 11.59 6.88
C GLY A 100 -4.87 11.24 5.49
N VAL A 101 -3.63 10.77 5.36
CA VAL A 101 -3.12 10.27 4.07
C VAL A 101 -3.78 8.92 3.75
N VAL A 102 -4.27 8.78 2.52
CA VAL A 102 -4.66 7.48 1.98
C VAL A 102 -3.40 6.69 1.69
N VAL A 103 -3.23 5.56 2.37
CA VAL A 103 -2.06 4.69 2.19
C VAL A 103 -2.52 3.36 1.62
N ALA A 104 -2.25 3.15 0.34
CA ALA A 104 -2.39 1.86 -0.32
C ALA A 104 -1.19 0.95 -0.04
N ALA A 105 -1.28 -0.33 -0.41
CA ALA A 105 -0.14 -1.22 -0.37
C ALA A 105 -0.12 -2.25 -1.49
N GLY A 106 1.09 -2.65 -1.87
CA GLY A 106 1.34 -3.61 -2.93
C GLY A 106 2.61 -4.43 -2.73
N ALA A 107 2.88 -5.32 -3.68
CA ALA A 107 4.06 -6.20 -3.68
C ALA A 107 5.29 -5.56 -4.33
N ASP A 108 5.07 -4.65 -5.29
CA ASP A 108 6.06 -4.11 -6.23
C ASP A 108 6.59 -5.19 -7.18
N ASN A 109 7.48 -6.05 -6.69
CA ASN A 109 8.18 -7.04 -7.48
C ASN A 109 7.63 -8.45 -7.28
N LEU A 110 7.75 -9.28 -8.31
CA LEU A 110 7.35 -10.69 -8.27
C LEU A 110 8.39 -11.56 -8.97
N GLN A 111 9.23 -12.24 -8.18
CA GLN A 111 10.25 -13.18 -8.67
C GLN A 111 11.13 -12.60 -9.79
N ASP A 112 11.63 -11.39 -9.54
CA ASP A 112 12.47 -10.61 -10.46
C ASP A 112 13.80 -10.22 -9.78
N PRO A 113 14.72 -9.50 -10.48
CA PRO A 113 16.01 -9.11 -9.90
C PRO A 113 15.94 -8.25 -8.63
N PHE A 114 14.81 -7.58 -8.38
CA PHE A 114 14.61 -6.72 -7.22
C PHE A 114 13.91 -7.46 -6.07
N ASN A 115 13.10 -8.49 -6.34
CA ASN A 115 12.57 -9.42 -5.33
C ASN A 115 12.46 -10.86 -5.83
N LEU A 116 13.25 -11.76 -5.23
CA LEU A 116 13.36 -13.15 -5.68
C LEU A 116 12.16 -14.03 -5.26
N VAL A 117 11.25 -13.51 -4.44
CA VAL A 117 10.08 -14.26 -3.93
C VAL A 117 8.78 -13.50 -4.20
N GLY A 118 7.66 -14.13 -3.84
CA GLY A 118 6.31 -13.59 -3.96
C GLY A 118 5.41 -14.51 -4.77
N ARG A 119 4.12 -14.47 -4.47
CA ARG A 119 3.10 -15.27 -5.15
C ARG A 119 1.93 -14.47 -5.73
N GLY A 120 2.07 -13.13 -5.77
CA GLY A 120 1.06 -12.23 -6.32
C GLY A 120 -0.26 -12.24 -5.54
N ASP A 121 -0.24 -12.64 -4.26
CA ASP A 121 -1.43 -12.66 -3.40
C ASP A 121 -1.43 -11.43 -2.49
N PRO A 122 -2.41 -10.52 -2.60
CA PRO A 122 -2.51 -9.36 -1.71
C PRO A 122 -2.54 -9.72 -0.21
N LEU A 123 -3.03 -10.92 0.17
CA LEU A 123 -3.00 -11.36 1.57
C LEU A 123 -1.58 -11.56 2.12
N GLU A 124 -0.60 -11.86 1.26
CA GLU A 124 0.83 -11.86 1.62
C GLU A 124 1.28 -10.45 2.04
N ILE A 125 0.87 -9.44 1.28
CA ILE A 125 1.17 -8.03 1.56
C ILE A 125 0.48 -7.56 2.84
N ALA A 126 -0.79 -7.94 3.05
CA ALA A 126 -1.50 -7.64 4.28
C ALA A 126 -0.80 -8.26 5.51
N SER A 127 -0.32 -9.49 5.40
CA SER A 127 0.45 -10.14 6.48
C SER A 127 1.73 -9.37 6.78
N LEU A 128 2.50 -9.01 5.74
CA LEU A 128 3.73 -8.22 5.87
C LEU A 128 3.47 -6.84 6.48
N LEU A 129 2.40 -6.14 6.07
CA LEU A 129 2.00 -4.87 6.67
C LEU A 129 1.74 -5.03 8.18
N MET A 130 0.96 -6.03 8.58
CA MET A 130 0.64 -6.24 10.00
C MET A 130 1.90 -6.41 10.85
N VAL A 131 2.83 -7.26 10.41
CA VAL A 131 4.04 -7.56 11.19
C VAL A 131 5.08 -6.43 11.15
N SER A 132 5.16 -5.70 10.03
CA SER A 132 6.22 -4.71 9.81
C SER A 132 5.81 -3.29 10.19
N THR A 133 4.51 -2.98 10.18
CA THR A 133 3.97 -1.63 10.47
C THR A 133 2.97 -1.60 11.62
N HIS A 134 2.68 -2.75 12.24
CA HIS A 134 1.76 -2.92 13.37
C HIS A 134 0.31 -2.49 13.10
N VAL A 135 -0.11 -2.41 11.83
CA VAL A 135 -1.52 -2.18 11.50
C VAL A 135 -2.37 -3.40 11.85
N THR A 136 -3.64 -3.17 12.17
CA THR A 136 -4.62 -4.24 12.40
C THR A 136 -4.94 -5.01 11.11
N ALA A 137 -5.55 -6.19 11.25
CA ALA A 137 -6.02 -6.98 10.10
C ALA A 137 -6.99 -6.19 9.21
N LEU A 138 -7.93 -5.45 9.79
CA LEU A 138 -8.87 -4.61 9.05
C LEU A 138 -8.14 -3.51 8.27
N GLN A 139 -7.23 -2.81 8.93
CA GLN A 139 -6.42 -1.77 8.31
C GLN A 139 -5.58 -2.31 7.16
N ALA A 140 -4.92 -3.45 7.34
CA ALA A 140 -4.13 -4.10 6.30
C ALA A 140 -5.00 -4.49 5.09
N THR A 141 -6.18 -5.07 5.33
CA THR A 141 -7.14 -5.39 4.25
C THR A 141 -7.60 -4.15 3.50
N GLN A 142 -7.91 -3.04 4.17
CA GLN A 142 -8.27 -1.79 3.51
C GLN A 142 -7.15 -1.28 2.59
N MET A 143 -5.90 -1.34 3.06
CA MET A 143 -4.73 -0.86 2.32
C MET A 143 -4.50 -1.63 1.01
N ILE A 144 -4.79 -2.93 1.00
CA ILE A 144 -4.65 -3.79 -0.19
C ILE A 144 -5.94 -3.89 -1.03
N THR A 145 -7.04 -3.21 -0.63
CA THR A 145 -8.32 -3.23 -1.34
C THR A 145 -8.83 -1.82 -1.63
N SER A 146 -9.62 -1.22 -0.74
CA SER A 146 -10.28 0.07 -0.96
C SER A 146 -9.30 1.22 -1.15
N ASP A 147 -8.23 1.27 -0.35
CA ASP A 147 -7.24 2.34 -0.45
C ASP A 147 -6.40 2.17 -1.71
N ALA A 148 -6.09 0.93 -2.11
CA ALA A 148 -5.44 0.63 -3.39
C ALA A 148 -6.31 1.00 -4.59
N HIS A 149 -7.62 0.70 -4.54
CA HIS A 149 -8.54 1.11 -5.59
C HIS A 149 -8.63 2.64 -5.72
N LEU A 150 -8.72 3.34 -4.58
CA LEU A 150 -8.69 4.80 -4.56
C LEU A 150 -7.38 5.37 -5.09
N ALA A 151 -6.23 4.80 -4.72
CA ALA A 151 -4.92 5.26 -5.21
C ALA A 151 -4.70 5.03 -6.71
N VAL A 152 -5.29 3.99 -7.30
CA VAL A 152 -5.12 3.66 -8.73
C VAL A 152 -6.17 4.31 -9.62
N HIS A 153 -7.41 4.42 -9.15
CA HIS A 153 -8.54 4.85 -9.98
C HIS A 153 -9.09 6.23 -9.61
N GLY A 154 -8.78 6.75 -8.43
CA GLY A 154 -9.31 8.02 -7.93
C GLY A 154 -10.76 7.91 -7.46
N GLU A 155 -11.28 6.68 -7.37
CA GLU A 155 -12.65 6.37 -7.02
C GLU A 155 -12.69 5.53 -5.74
N ALA A 156 -13.67 5.77 -4.87
CA ALA A 156 -13.86 4.96 -3.68
C ALA A 156 -14.59 3.66 -4.04
N SER A 157 -14.02 2.50 -3.71
CA SER A 157 -14.72 1.22 -3.83
C SER A 157 -15.31 0.77 -2.49
N SER A 158 -16.52 0.23 -2.52
CA SER A 158 -17.10 -0.48 -1.38
C SER A 158 -17.95 -1.66 -1.84
N LEU A 159 -18.08 -2.68 -0.99
CA LEU A 159 -19.10 -3.71 -1.15
C LEU A 159 -20.40 -3.19 -0.54
N SER A 160 -21.34 -2.79 -1.38
CA SER A 160 -22.63 -2.26 -0.95
C SER A 160 -23.76 -2.63 -1.90
N ILE A 161 -25.00 -2.58 -1.40
CA ILE A 161 -26.20 -2.86 -2.18
C ILE A 161 -26.29 -1.86 -3.34
N ASN A 162 -26.72 -2.34 -4.52
CA ASN A 162 -26.83 -1.58 -5.76
C ASN A 162 -25.49 -1.16 -6.39
N GLN A 163 -24.35 -1.69 -5.93
CA GLN A 163 -23.06 -1.57 -6.62
C GLN A 163 -22.78 -2.78 -7.50
N PRO A 164 -21.88 -2.67 -8.49
CA PRO A 164 -21.41 -3.83 -9.25
C PRO A 164 -20.94 -4.96 -8.33
N ALA A 165 -21.38 -6.18 -8.62
CA ALA A 165 -20.98 -7.37 -7.87
C ALA A 165 -19.56 -7.82 -8.29
N ASN A 166 -18.58 -7.05 -7.84
CA ASN A 166 -17.14 -7.26 -8.04
C ASN A 166 -16.48 -7.58 -6.71
N PHE A 167 -16.17 -8.85 -6.45
CA PHE A 167 -15.53 -9.24 -5.19
C PHE A 167 -14.76 -10.55 -5.32
N VAL A 168 -13.87 -10.77 -4.36
CA VAL A 168 -13.20 -12.05 -4.14
C VAL A 168 -13.65 -12.59 -2.78
N ALA A 169 -14.09 -13.85 -2.75
CA ALA A 169 -14.40 -14.56 -1.52
C ALA A 169 -13.31 -15.59 -1.21
N THR A 170 -12.86 -15.61 0.04
CA THR A 170 -11.86 -16.55 0.56
C THR A 170 -12.47 -17.37 1.71
N PRO A 171 -12.15 -18.68 1.84
CA PRO A 171 -12.65 -19.49 2.94
C PRO A 171 -11.85 -19.20 4.21
N ALA A 172 -12.45 -18.42 5.11
CA ALA A 172 -11.92 -18.14 6.44
C ALA A 172 -13.09 -17.76 7.39
N ALA A 173 -12.92 -17.96 8.69
CA ALA A 173 -13.90 -17.54 9.70
C ALA A 173 -13.85 -16.04 9.99
N ASN A 174 -12.74 -15.36 9.66
CA ASN A 174 -12.58 -13.91 9.82
C ASN A 174 -11.40 -13.37 8.99
N ILE A 175 -11.30 -12.04 8.87
CA ILE A 175 -10.26 -11.33 8.12
C ILE A 175 -8.85 -11.71 8.58
N ARG A 176 -8.61 -11.77 9.90
CA ARG A 176 -7.30 -12.11 10.46
C ARG A 176 -6.88 -13.52 10.05
N GLU A 177 -7.78 -14.50 10.10
CA GLU A 177 -7.51 -15.85 9.63
C GLU A 177 -7.25 -15.89 8.13
N SER A 178 -8.03 -15.16 7.32
CA SER A 178 -7.80 -15.07 5.87
C SER A 178 -6.38 -14.58 5.56
N ILE A 179 -5.91 -13.53 6.25
CA ILE A 179 -4.54 -13.02 6.09
C ILE A 179 -3.51 -14.05 6.55
N ALA A 180 -3.69 -14.64 7.74
CA ALA A 180 -2.72 -15.55 8.33
C ALA A 180 -2.55 -16.85 7.53
N MET A 181 -3.64 -17.39 6.99
CA MET A 181 -3.64 -18.66 6.27
C MET A 181 -3.43 -18.49 4.76
N GLY A 182 -3.70 -17.30 4.21
CA GLY A 182 -3.55 -17.00 2.78
C GLY A 182 -4.16 -18.07 1.88
N PRO A 183 -5.43 -18.51 2.10
CA PRO A 183 -5.97 -19.67 1.42
C PRO A 183 -5.88 -19.48 -0.11
N PRO A 184 -5.41 -20.49 -0.85
CA PRO A 184 -5.37 -20.42 -2.30
C PRO A 184 -6.77 -20.57 -2.91
N ASP A 185 -7.71 -21.17 -2.17
CA ASP A 185 -9.08 -21.36 -2.61
C ASP A 185 -9.82 -20.02 -2.64
N ARG A 186 -10.41 -19.66 -3.79
CA ARG A 186 -11.10 -18.37 -3.99
C ARG A 186 -12.26 -18.51 -4.96
N ILE A 187 -13.26 -17.66 -4.74
CA ILE A 187 -14.31 -17.39 -5.71
C ILE A 187 -14.10 -15.95 -6.19
N VAL A 188 -13.96 -15.76 -7.50
CA VAL A 188 -13.85 -14.43 -8.12
C VAL A 188 -15.16 -14.12 -8.83
N VAL A 189 -15.81 -13.04 -8.43
CA VAL A 189 -17.05 -12.55 -9.05
C VAL A 189 -16.80 -11.19 -9.66
N TYR A 190 -17.17 -11.01 -10.93
CA TYR A 190 -17.09 -9.75 -11.64
C TYR A 190 -18.38 -9.52 -12.44
N GLY A 191 -19.02 -8.36 -12.23
CA GLY A 191 -20.31 -8.04 -12.84
C GLY A 191 -21.43 -9.01 -12.46
N GLY A 192 -21.32 -9.69 -11.31
CA GLY A 192 -22.26 -10.74 -10.89
C GLY A 192 -22.02 -12.11 -11.52
N VAL A 193 -20.95 -12.26 -12.33
CA VAL A 193 -20.57 -13.53 -12.95
C VAL A 193 -19.40 -14.14 -12.19
N VAL A 194 -19.51 -15.42 -11.83
CA VAL A 194 -18.39 -16.18 -11.27
C VAL A 194 -17.38 -16.47 -12.37
N LEU A 195 -16.20 -15.84 -12.30
CA LEU A 195 -15.11 -16.00 -13.28
C LEU A 195 -14.16 -17.14 -12.92
N ASP A 196 -13.91 -17.35 -11.62
CA ASP A 196 -13.05 -18.41 -11.13
C ASP A 196 -13.63 -19.01 -9.85
N ASN A 197 -13.47 -20.32 -9.70
CA ASN A 197 -13.95 -21.10 -8.58
C ASN A 197 -12.91 -22.14 -8.19
N GLN A 198 -11.81 -21.68 -7.60
CA GLN A 198 -10.76 -22.54 -7.09
C GLN A 198 -11.20 -23.08 -5.73
N ILE A 199 -11.88 -24.23 -5.73
CA ILE A 199 -12.15 -24.99 -4.51
C ILE A 199 -11.33 -26.27 -4.60
N ARG A 200 -10.17 -26.30 -3.95
CA ARG A 200 -9.40 -27.54 -3.83
C ARG A 200 -10.14 -28.48 -2.88
N ASN A 201 -10.47 -29.68 -3.36
CA ASN A 201 -11.05 -30.71 -2.51
C ASN A 201 -10.13 -30.98 -1.32
N ARG A 202 -10.54 -30.58 -0.12
CA ARG A 202 -9.88 -30.96 1.13
C ARG A 202 -10.22 -32.44 1.37
N LYS A 203 -9.28 -33.33 1.05
CA LYS A 203 -9.30 -34.71 1.55
C LYS A 203 -8.87 -34.74 3.01
#